data_AF-A0A7V8ZDC8-F1
#
_entry.id   AF-A0A7V8ZDC8-F1
#
_cell.length_a   1.000
_cell.length_b   1.000
_cell.length_c   1.000
_cell.angle_alpha   90.00
_cell.angle_beta   90.00
_cell.angle_gamma   90.00
#
_symmetry.space_group_name_H-M   'P 1'
#
loop_
_entity.id
_entity.type
_entity.pdbx_description
1 polymer ?
#
loop_
_entity_poly.entity_id
_entity_poly.type
_entity_poly.pdbx_seq_one_letter_code
_entity_poly.pdbx_strand_id
1 'polypeptide(L)'
;MLFDIQGKRRRVVQVTYLGLAVLMGGGLVLFGIGGDVSGGLVDAFTGGNSGDSNGNSVVEKRIETAEKQLQQNPRDEAALIALTRGHYQLATASSDPSTAGFDEAGKKELTEATKAWERYLALEPEKVEPSLARLVVQAYDVTALNKPAKAAR
;
A
#
# COMPACT_ATOMS: atom_id res chain seq x y z
N MET A 1 -21.74 -46.74 1.26
CA MET A 1 -20.88 -45.87 0.42
C MET A 1 -20.40 -44.75 1.33
N LEU A 2 -19.37 -45.01 2.14
CA LEU A 2 -17.96 -44.81 1.81
C LEU A 2 -17.66 -43.38 1.32
N PHE A 3 -17.70 -42.43 2.24
CA PHE A 3 -16.83 -41.24 2.19
C PHE A 3 -16.23 -41.04 3.57
N ASP A 4 -15.35 -41.98 3.88
CA ASP A 4 -14.34 -41.87 4.93
C ASP A 4 -13.44 -40.67 4.58
N ILE A 5 -13.70 -39.52 5.22
CA ILE A 5 -12.76 -38.40 5.22
C ILE A 5 -11.98 -38.47 6.54
N GLN A 6 -10.92 -39.28 6.49
CA GLN A 6 -9.93 -39.48 7.54
C GLN A 6 -9.49 -38.18 8.24
N GLY A 7 -9.36 -38.26 9.56
CA GLY A 7 -9.38 -37.18 10.55
C GLY A 7 -8.32 -36.08 10.47
N LYS A 8 -7.40 -36.08 9.49
CA LYS A 8 -6.37 -35.04 9.33
C LYS A 8 -6.84 -33.82 8.53
N ARG A 9 -7.76 -34.02 7.57
CA ARG A 9 -8.30 -32.93 6.72
C ARG A 9 -9.40 -32.13 7.40
N ARG A 10 -10.01 -32.67 8.45
CA ARG A 10 -11.09 -32.01 9.22
C ARG A 10 -10.61 -30.73 9.91
N ARG A 11 -9.39 -30.75 10.48
CA ARG A 11 -8.81 -29.58 11.17
C ARG A 11 -8.43 -28.47 10.19
N VAL A 12 -7.87 -28.81 9.03
CA VAL A 12 -7.49 -27.82 8.02
C VAL A 12 -8.73 -27.07 7.53
N VAL A 13 -9.78 -27.82 7.17
CA VAL A 13 -11.05 -27.24 6.72
C VAL A 13 -11.68 -26.37 7.83
N GLN A 14 -11.66 -26.84 9.08
CA GLN A 14 -12.17 -26.08 10.20
C GLN A 14 -11.40 -24.78 10.44
N VAL A 15 -10.07 -24.79 10.35
CA VAL A 15 -9.23 -23.58 10.48
C VAL A 15 -9.49 -22.60 9.34
N THR A 16 -9.65 -23.08 8.10
CA THR A 16 -9.97 -22.22 6.97
C THR A 16 -11.34 -21.56 7.12
N TYR A 17 -12.37 -22.30 7.53
CA TYR A 17 -13.70 -21.71 7.75
C TYR A 17 -13.73 -20.77 8.96
N LEU A 18 -12.99 -21.07 10.03
CA LEU A 18 -12.90 -20.21 11.20
C LEU A 18 -12.10 -18.93 10.87
N GLY A 19 -11.04 -19.04 10.06
CA GLY A 19 -10.31 -17.90 9.51
C GLY A 19 -11.16 -17.04 8.59
N LEU A 20 -11.95 -17.65 7.70
CA LEU A 20 -12.90 -16.94 6.84
C LEU A 20 -14.00 -16.25 7.65
N ALA A 21 -14.51 -16.88 8.72
CA ALA A 21 -15.51 -16.27 9.60
C ALA A 21 -14.95 -15.09 10.39
N VAL A 22 -13.69 -15.17 10.84
CA VAL A 22 -13.00 -14.05 11.50
C VAL A 22 -12.66 -12.95 10.50
N LEU A 23 -12.33 -13.28 9.25
CA LEU A 23 -12.13 -12.29 8.19
C LEU A 23 -13.44 -11.59 7.79
N MET A 24 -14.56 -12.32 7.72
CA MET A 24 -15.87 -11.76 7.38
C MET A 24 -16.47 -10.95 8.55
N GLY A 25 -16.34 -11.43 9.79
CA GLY A 25 -16.83 -10.72 10.99
C GLY A 25 -15.89 -9.60 11.46
N GLY A 26 -14.59 -9.87 11.48
CA GLY A 26 -13.55 -8.89 11.84
C GLY A 26 -13.36 -7.83 10.76
N GLY A 27 -13.56 -8.18 9.49
CA GLY A 27 -13.56 -7.24 8.38
C GLY A 27 -14.73 -6.25 8.41
N LEU A 28 -15.80 -6.50 9.16
CA LEU A 28 -16.91 -5.55 9.32
C LEU A 28 -16.75 -4.68 10.57
N VAL A 29 -16.21 -5.25 11.66
CA VAL A 29 -16.02 -4.58 12.96
C VAL A 29 -14.75 -3.72 13.00
N LEU A 30 -13.64 -4.16 12.39
CA LEU A 30 -12.41 -3.34 12.27
C LEU A 30 -12.48 -2.33 11.13
N PHE A 31 -13.41 -2.49 10.19
CA PHE A 31 -13.66 -1.58 9.07
C PHE A 31 -14.73 -0.53 9.38
N GLY A 32 -15.24 -0.49 10.62
CA GLY A 32 -16.02 0.65 11.13
C GLY A 32 -17.45 0.79 10.59
N ILE A 33 -18.06 -0.29 10.08
CA ILE A 33 -19.48 -0.27 9.70
C ILE A 33 -20.29 -0.64 10.94
N GLY A 34 -20.39 0.28 11.92
CA GLY A 34 -21.13 -0.02 13.16
C GLY A 34 -21.09 1.01 14.28
N GLY A 35 -20.67 2.25 14.03
CA GLY A 35 -20.72 3.29 15.06
C GLY A 35 -20.66 4.67 14.46
N ASP A 36 -21.81 5.35 14.45
CA ASP A 36 -22.11 6.80 14.50
C ASP A 36 -21.00 7.86 14.27
N VAL A 37 -20.03 7.61 13.38
CA VAL A 37 -19.05 8.59 12.93
C VAL A 37 -19.25 8.81 11.43
N SER A 38 -19.93 9.91 11.14
CA SER A 38 -20.04 10.50 9.81
C SER A 38 -18.64 10.73 9.24
N GLY A 39 -18.18 9.85 8.36
CA GLY A 39 -16.90 9.98 7.65
C GLY A 39 -16.15 8.66 7.50
N GLY A 40 -16.67 7.75 6.68
CA GLY A 40 -16.05 6.45 6.42
C GLY A 40 -14.86 6.52 5.46
N LEU A 41 -13.91 5.60 5.62
CA LEU A 41 -12.74 5.35 4.75
C LEU A 41 -13.10 5.03 3.29
N VAL A 42 -14.38 4.78 3.02
CA VAL A 42 -14.93 4.58 1.67
C VAL A 42 -15.00 5.91 0.92
N ASP A 43 -15.33 7.02 1.61
CA ASP A 43 -15.40 8.35 1.00
C ASP A 43 -14.01 8.86 0.57
N ALA A 44 -12.96 8.46 1.30
CA ALA A 44 -11.57 8.73 0.94
C ALA A 44 -11.04 7.88 -0.24
N PHE A 45 -11.75 6.80 -0.61
CA PHE A 45 -11.36 5.93 -1.73
C PHE A 45 -12.21 6.18 -2.99
N THR A 46 -13.36 6.83 -2.86
CA THR A 46 -14.27 7.14 -3.98
C THR A 46 -14.40 8.63 -4.34
N GLY A 47 -13.94 9.54 -3.49
CA GLY A 47 -13.95 10.97 -3.74
C GLY A 47 -12.67 11.46 -4.41
N GLY A 48 -12.68 11.59 -5.74
CA GLY A 48 -11.70 12.40 -6.43
C GLY A 48 -11.75 13.86 -5.94
N ASN A 49 -10.57 14.48 -5.90
CA ASN A 49 -10.29 15.90 -5.68
C ASN A 49 -10.19 16.44 -4.24
N SER A 50 -9.00 16.99 -3.97
CA SER A 50 -8.76 18.21 -3.19
C SER A 50 -8.63 18.11 -1.68
N GLY A 51 -7.37 17.99 -1.24
CA GLY A 51 -6.80 18.88 -0.22
C GLY A 51 -7.46 18.85 1.15
N ASP A 52 -7.13 17.85 1.96
CA ASP A 52 -7.27 17.97 3.41
C ASP A 52 -6.00 17.47 4.09
N SER A 53 -5.39 18.34 4.88
CA SER A 53 -4.14 18.13 5.64
C SER A 53 -4.21 16.91 6.58
N ASN A 54 -5.41 16.43 6.86
CA ASN A 54 -5.65 15.23 7.65
C ASN A 54 -5.24 13.93 6.90
N GLY A 55 -5.34 13.90 5.57
CA GLY A 55 -4.93 12.75 4.75
C GLY A 55 -3.42 12.50 4.79
N ASN A 56 -2.62 13.57 4.81
CA ASN A 56 -1.16 13.48 4.89
C ASN A 56 -0.71 12.84 6.20
N SER A 57 -1.32 13.24 7.32
CA SER A 57 -0.99 12.71 8.65
C SER A 57 -1.23 11.20 8.78
N VAL A 58 -2.25 10.68 8.09
CA VAL A 58 -2.55 9.23 8.05
C VAL A 58 -1.52 8.49 7.20
N VAL A 59 -1.08 9.09 6.10
CA VAL A 59 -0.04 8.54 5.23
C VAL A 59 1.32 8.52 5.95
N GLU A 60 1.69 9.61 6.61
CA GLU A 60 2.91 9.72 7.41
C GLU A 60 2.97 8.64 8.51
N LYS A 61 1.88 8.43 9.25
CA LYS A 61 1.80 7.35 10.26
C LYS A 61 1.99 5.95 9.67
N ARG A 62 1.49 5.71 8.44
CA ARG A 62 1.69 4.44 7.75
C ARG A 62 3.14 4.25 7.32
N ILE A 63 3.79 5.31 6.85
CA ILE A 63 5.23 5.30 6.53
C ILE A 63 6.03 5.00 7.79
N GLU A 64 5.80 5.71 8.90
CA GLU A 64 6.50 5.48 10.16
C GLU A 64 6.33 4.04 10.68
N THR A 65 5.12 3.49 10.54
CA THR A 65 4.84 2.10 10.92
C THR A 65 5.60 1.12 10.03
N ALA A 66 5.60 1.34 8.72
CA ALA A 66 6.35 0.53 7.75
C ALA A 66 7.86 0.62 8.01
N GLU A 67 8.39 1.80 8.34
CA GLU A 67 9.78 1.98 8.72
C GLU A 67 10.14 1.19 9.98
N LYS A 68 9.30 1.24 11.02
CA LYS A 68 9.49 0.42 12.24
C LYS A 68 9.47 -1.07 11.94
N GLN A 69 8.59 -1.52 11.04
CA GLN A 69 8.57 -2.91 10.58
C GLN A 69 9.87 -3.25 9.83
N LEU A 70 10.38 -2.36 8.98
CA LEU A 70 11.65 -2.57 8.27
C LEU A 70 12.88 -2.52 9.17
N GLN A 71 12.82 -1.81 10.31
CA GLN A 71 13.87 -1.85 11.32
C GLN A 71 13.94 -3.23 11.99
N GLN A 72 12.78 -3.87 12.23
CA GLN A 72 12.71 -5.21 12.81
C GLN A 72 12.97 -6.31 11.78
N ASN A 73 12.44 -6.13 10.57
CA ASN A 73 12.58 -7.04 9.43
C ASN A 73 12.88 -6.25 8.14
N PRO A 74 14.16 -6.09 7.78
CA PRO A 74 14.56 -5.32 6.59
C PRO A 74 14.06 -5.88 5.25
N ARG A 75 13.56 -7.12 5.25
CA ARG A 75 13.04 -7.85 4.08
C ARG A 75 11.52 -8.01 4.10
N ASP A 76 10.81 -7.24 4.93
CA ASP A 76 9.35 -7.25 4.94
C ASP A 76 8.81 -6.63 3.64
N GLU A 77 8.30 -7.48 2.75
CA GLU A 77 7.71 -7.08 1.47
C GLU A 77 6.52 -6.14 1.65
N ALA A 78 5.64 -6.42 2.61
CA ALA A 78 4.44 -5.62 2.85
C ALA A 78 4.83 -4.22 3.35
N ALA A 79 5.85 -4.12 4.19
CA ALA A 79 6.36 -2.85 4.66
C ALA A 79 7.03 -2.05 3.53
N LEU A 80 7.79 -2.68 2.63
CA LEU A 80 8.37 -2.00 1.46
C LEU A 80 7.30 -1.50 0.47
N ILE A 81 6.25 -2.30 0.26
CA ILE A 81 5.09 -1.92 -0.56
C ILE A 81 4.38 -0.70 0.06
N ALA A 82 4.13 -0.74 1.36
CA ALA A 82 3.48 0.34 2.09
C ALA A 82 4.31 1.63 2.05
N LEU A 83 5.62 1.52 2.24
CA LEU A 83 6.55 2.65 2.21
C LEU A 83 6.60 3.29 0.81
N THR A 84 6.72 2.48 -0.24
CA THR A 84 6.68 2.94 -1.64
C THR A 84 5.39 3.72 -1.94
N ARG A 85 4.24 3.15 -1.56
CA ARG A 85 2.93 3.77 -1.82
C ARG A 85 2.74 5.05 -1.01
N GLY A 86 3.15 5.05 0.25
CA GLY A 86 3.02 6.19 1.15
C GLY A 86 3.78 7.40 0.62
N HIS A 87 5.06 7.24 0.31
CA HIS A 87 5.86 8.32 -0.24
C HIS A 87 5.32 8.83 -1.58
N TYR A 88 4.85 7.96 -2.47
CA TYR A 88 4.21 8.43 -3.71
C TYR A 88 2.95 9.26 -3.45
N GLN A 89 2.14 8.86 -2.46
CA GLN A 89 0.95 9.62 -2.08
C GLN A 89 1.31 11.00 -1.51
N LEU A 90 2.35 11.07 -0.66
CA LEU A 90 2.89 12.36 -0.19
C LEU A 90 3.40 13.20 -1.37
N ALA A 91 4.06 12.57 -2.33
CA ALA A 91 4.52 13.26 -3.52
C ALA A 91 3.37 13.88 -4.31
N THR A 92 2.27 13.13 -4.51
CA THR A 92 1.10 13.66 -5.21
C THR A 92 0.40 14.78 -4.45
N ALA A 93 0.46 14.78 -3.11
CA ALA A 93 -0.05 15.88 -2.31
C ALA A 93 0.77 17.16 -2.49
N SER A 94 2.07 17.04 -2.77
CA SER A 94 2.98 18.15 -3.11
C SER A 94 3.10 18.39 -4.62
N SER A 95 2.18 17.86 -5.43
CA SER A 95 2.17 18.15 -6.86
C SER A 95 1.64 19.57 -7.11
N ASP A 96 2.30 20.30 -7.99
CA ASP A 96 1.88 21.64 -8.37
C ASP A 96 0.92 21.55 -9.56
N PRO A 97 -0.36 21.91 -9.37
CA PRO A 97 -1.35 21.84 -10.44
C PRO A 97 -1.06 22.80 -11.60
N SER A 98 -0.19 23.79 -11.42
CA SER A 98 0.17 24.77 -12.46
C SER A 98 1.29 24.32 -13.39
N THR A 99 2.21 23.47 -12.91
CA THR A 99 3.36 22.99 -13.67
C THR A 99 3.21 21.55 -14.16
N ALA A 100 2.07 20.90 -13.87
CA ALA A 100 1.80 19.50 -14.19
C ALA A 100 2.90 18.53 -13.72
N GLY A 101 3.67 18.95 -12.71
CA GLY A 101 4.85 18.27 -12.22
C GLY A 101 4.95 18.33 -10.70
N PHE A 102 5.89 17.58 -10.15
CA PHE A 102 6.15 17.55 -8.72
C PHE A 102 7.09 18.70 -8.33
N ASP A 103 6.80 19.37 -7.22
CA ASP A 103 7.71 20.34 -6.62
C ASP A 103 8.95 19.65 -6.02
N GLU A 104 9.87 20.40 -5.41
CA GLU A 104 11.07 19.81 -4.80
C GLU A 104 10.74 18.83 -3.67
N ALA A 105 9.67 19.07 -2.90
CA ALA A 105 9.24 18.17 -1.83
C ALA A 105 8.70 16.86 -2.42
N GLY A 106 7.82 16.95 -3.41
CA GLY A 106 7.28 15.80 -4.12
C GLY A 106 8.37 14.98 -4.81
N LYS A 107 9.38 15.62 -5.40
CA LYS A 107 10.54 14.90 -5.98
C LYS A 107 11.37 14.14 -4.92
N LYS A 108 11.51 14.68 -3.71
CA LYS A 108 12.16 13.96 -2.60
C LYS A 108 11.36 12.73 -2.20
N GLU A 109 10.06 12.89 -2.04
CA GLU A 109 9.15 11.79 -1.73
C GLU A 109 9.16 10.71 -2.83
N LEU A 110 9.10 11.08 -4.11
CA LEU A 110 9.26 10.12 -5.22
C LEU A 110 10.61 9.40 -5.20
N THR A 111 11.68 10.07 -4.75
CA THR A 111 13.00 9.45 -4.64
C THR A 111 13.02 8.37 -3.55
N GLU A 112 12.41 8.63 -2.39
CA GLU A 112 12.28 7.60 -1.34
C GLU A 112 11.32 6.48 -1.75
N ALA A 113 10.23 6.80 -2.46
CA ALA A 113 9.33 5.79 -3.04
C ALA A 113 10.08 4.84 -3.99
N THR A 114 10.84 5.39 -4.93
CA THR A 114 11.60 4.60 -5.91
C THR A 114 12.71 3.77 -5.27
N LYS A 115 13.37 4.28 -4.23
CA LYS A 115 14.37 3.54 -3.46
C LYS A 115 13.77 2.36 -2.69
N ALA A 116 12.58 2.54 -2.11
CA ALA A 116 11.85 1.46 -1.43
C ALA A 116 11.40 0.38 -2.42
N TRP A 117 10.96 0.78 -3.61
CA TRP A 117 10.65 -0.12 -4.71
C TRP A 117 11.87 -0.91 -5.19
N GLU A 118 13.02 -0.26 -5.38
CA GLU A 118 14.27 -0.95 -5.74
C GLU A 118 14.65 -2.00 -4.69
N ARG A 119 14.48 -1.69 -3.40
CA ARG A 119 14.67 -2.66 -2.30
C ARG A 119 13.67 -3.82 -2.37
N TYR A 120 12.41 -3.55 -2.70
CA TYR A 120 11.37 -4.58 -2.85
C TYR A 120 11.70 -5.52 -4.01
N LEU A 121 12.09 -4.99 -5.17
CA LEU A 121 12.52 -5.79 -6.31
C LEU A 121 13.77 -6.63 -6.00
N ALA A 122 14.70 -6.10 -5.20
CA ALA A 122 15.88 -6.84 -4.76
C ALA A 122 15.57 -8.02 -3.81
N LEU A 123 14.34 -8.13 -3.30
CA LEU A 123 13.89 -9.31 -2.55
C LEU A 123 13.48 -10.46 -3.47
N GLU A 124 13.41 -10.24 -4.79
CA GLU A 124 12.89 -11.20 -5.77
C GLU A 124 11.51 -11.74 -5.38
N PRO A 125 10.51 -10.85 -5.18
CA PRO A 125 9.19 -11.25 -4.71
C PRO A 125 8.55 -12.20 -5.71
N GLU A 126 7.94 -13.29 -5.21
CA GLU A 126 7.29 -14.30 -6.05
C GLU A 126 6.16 -13.69 -6.90
N LYS A 127 5.53 -12.62 -6.39
CA LYS A 127 4.49 -11.86 -7.08
C LYS A 127 4.73 -10.36 -6.93
N VAL A 128 5.05 -9.71 -8.03
CA VAL A 128 5.10 -8.25 -8.10
C VAL A 128 3.69 -7.70 -8.19
N GLU A 129 3.32 -6.81 -7.26
CA GLU A 129 2.05 -6.10 -7.28
C GLU A 129 1.92 -5.18 -8.50
N PRO A 130 1.05 -5.49 -9.50
CA PRO A 130 1.00 -4.74 -10.75
C PRO A 130 0.57 -3.28 -10.57
N SER A 131 -0.25 -3.00 -9.55
CA SER A 131 -0.65 -1.64 -9.21
C SER A 131 0.52 -0.82 -8.69
N LEU A 132 1.45 -1.43 -7.96
CA LEU A 132 2.61 -0.75 -7.41
C LEU A 132 3.62 -0.45 -8.53
N ALA A 133 3.84 -1.42 -9.43
CA ALA A 133 4.71 -1.23 -10.58
C ALA A 133 4.26 -0.04 -11.46
N ARG A 134 2.96 0.07 -11.77
CA ARG A 134 2.43 1.20 -12.57
C ARG A 134 2.67 2.55 -11.91
N LEU A 135 2.46 2.61 -10.60
CA LEU A 135 2.68 3.82 -9.81
C LEU A 135 4.15 4.26 -9.85
N VAL A 136 5.07 3.30 -9.70
CA VAL A 136 6.51 3.61 -9.73
C VAL A 136 7.01 3.95 -11.14
N VAL A 137 6.45 3.34 -12.18
CA VAL A 137 6.72 3.74 -13.58
C VAL A 137 6.37 5.21 -13.80
N GLN A 138 5.23 5.67 -13.27
CA GLN A 138 4.84 7.08 -13.33
C GLN A 138 5.80 7.98 -12.54
N ALA A 139 6.33 7.51 -11.40
CA ALA A 139 7.36 8.25 -10.64
C ALA A 139 8.66 8.46 -11.44
N TYR A 140 9.00 7.56 -12.36
CA TYR A 140 10.19 7.66 -13.21
C TYR A 140 10.00 8.50 -14.48
N ASP A 141 8.77 8.93 -14.78
CA ASP A 141 8.43 9.72 -15.96
C ASP A 141 9.24 11.05 -16.04
N VAL A 142 9.33 11.61 -17.25
CA VAL A 142 9.95 12.90 -17.55
C VAL A 142 9.32 14.04 -16.75
N THR A 143 8.01 13.98 -16.48
CA THR A 143 7.29 14.97 -15.68
C THR A 143 7.52 14.83 -14.16
N ALA A 144 8.16 13.74 -13.75
CA ALA A 144 8.41 13.38 -12.35
C ALA A 144 9.91 13.43 -12.03
N LEU A 145 10.58 12.28 -11.85
CA LEU A 145 12.01 12.21 -11.57
C LEU A 145 12.90 12.37 -12.81
N ASN A 146 12.32 12.37 -14.01
CA ASN A 146 13.04 12.40 -15.29
C ASN A 146 14.11 11.29 -15.37
N LYS A 147 13.72 10.06 -15.01
CA LYS A 147 14.58 8.87 -15.04
C LYS A 147 13.91 7.73 -15.81
N PRO A 148 13.50 7.93 -17.08
CA PRO A 148 12.73 6.95 -17.83
C PRO A 148 13.48 5.62 -18.04
N ALA A 149 14.82 5.65 -18.09
CA ALA A 149 15.64 4.44 -18.20
C ALA A 149 15.49 3.47 -17.01
N LYS A 150 15.06 3.97 -15.83
CA LYS A 150 14.77 3.13 -14.66
C LYS A 150 13.35 2.52 -14.69
N ALA A 151 12.44 3.08 -15.48
CA ALA A 151 11.06 2.58 -15.61
C ALA A 151 10.95 1.26 -16.38
N ALA A 152 11.99 0.90 -17.15
CA ALA A 152 12.02 -0.30 -17.99
C ALA A 152 12.59 -1.55 -17.26
N ARG A 153 12.80 -1.48 -15.94
CA ARG A 153 13.32 -2.57 -15.10
C ARG A 153 12.22 -3.21 -14.28
#